data_AF-A0A3R7HZX4-F1
#
_entry.id   AF-A0A3R7HZX4-F1
#
_cell.length_a   1.000
_cell.length_b   1.000
_cell.length_c   1.000
_cell.angle_alpha   90.00
_cell.angle_beta   90.00
_cell.angle_gamma   90.00
#
_symmetry.space_group_name_H-M   'P 1'
#
loop_
_entity.id
_entity.type
_entity.pdbx_description
1 polymer ?
#
loop_
_entity_poly.entity_id
_entity_poly.type
_entity_poly.pdbx_seq_one_letter_code
_entity_poly.pdbx_strand_id
1 'polypeptide(L)'
;MAITAQRIVAGPGIVRPGMHIEYLPGFRPGPRARHCHGGTILSIGSKTVRWLPYGWHRPLRTPHTAMRIDVGSHLDRAAIRQSVHAGRFTTATPQWCVWSLAQHLDYAAAHNAPNSRNRPCDEVGNALPDEERPLLAPGVVKPGWHIEYLPSFRPGPHTRHAFGGVIVSVGPKAVTWRPHGSDMDVCTPLSHMRISAEHIPTGTVLSNALTGRQRQEWYAWSLAQHLAHTAEESSPQGKHTNADRHGTPTTAGARAAHDVRPAANKQLSLFPAEEVIEPFPRPAARRPRSQQAAVGAPSSSLTATPGTPPARRPLAEPIVVVPCAASKLNVAAEAGKLYTGSYHKACRAAAEALTAAGGTVLVLSARYGFLLLDQVIEPYELRMGDPGSITAEQLRIQARALGVEGAKNVTVLAGAAYTAAARSVWSAATAPLTGLGIGRQLQTLVRLRTKAAVSST
;
A
#
# COMPACT_ATOMS: atom_id res chain seq x y z
N MET A 1 24.02 18.04 6.60
CA MET A 1 22.65 17.63 6.18
C MET A 1 22.77 16.43 5.27
N ALA A 2 22.70 15.22 5.85
CA ALA A 2 22.96 13.97 5.17
C ALA A 2 21.68 13.44 4.51
N ILE A 3 21.77 13.12 3.22
CA ILE A 3 20.75 12.44 2.43
C ILE A 3 21.10 10.94 2.47
N THR A 4 20.33 10.14 3.20
CA THR A 4 20.62 8.71 3.42
C THR A 4 19.96 7.79 2.38
N ALA A 5 20.75 6.81 1.92
CA ALA A 5 20.62 5.76 0.90
C ALA A 5 19.27 4.99 0.78
N GLN A 6 18.87 4.38 -0.35
CA GLN A 6 19.35 4.31 -1.74
C GLN A 6 18.10 3.94 -2.57
N ARG A 7 17.54 4.91 -3.31
CA ARG A 7 16.66 4.61 -4.45
C ARG A 7 17.53 3.87 -5.48
N ILE A 8 16.98 2.91 -6.23
CA ILE A 8 17.61 2.50 -7.49
C ILE A 8 17.53 3.71 -8.40
N VAL A 9 18.49 4.63 -8.28
CA VAL A 9 18.58 5.80 -9.13
C VAL A 9 19.25 5.31 -10.40
N ALA A 10 18.47 5.20 -11.47
CA ALA A 10 19.05 5.02 -12.78
C ALA A 10 19.99 6.21 -13.05
N GLY A 11 21.21 5.89 -13.46
CA GLY A 11 22.27 6.85 -13.75
C GLY A 11 23.27 6.26 -14.76
N PRO A 12 24.13 7.10 -15.35
CA PRO A 12 25.13 6.62 -16.30
C PRO A 12 26.04 5.60 -15.59
N GLY A 13 26.33 4.47 -16.24
CA GLY A 13 27.16 3.42 -15.65
C GLY A 13 26.48 2.44 -14.71
N ILE A 14 25.23 2.68 -14.28
CA ILE A 14 24.58 1.80 -13.29
C ILE A 14 23.69 0.77 -14.00
N VAL A 15 24.16 -0.48 -14.06
CA VAL A 15 23.38 -1.64 -14.53
C VAL A 15 23.53 -2.77 -13.52
N ARG A 16 22.42 -3.27 -12.97
CA ARG A 16 22.41 -4.31 -11.93
C ARG A 16 21.25 -5.29 -12.11
N PRO A 17 21.37 -6.54 -11.66
CA PRO A 17 20.23 -7.43 -11.49
C PRO A 17 19.07 -6.76 -10.74
N GLY A 18 17.84 -7.09 -11.12
CA GLY A 18 16.63 -6.45 -10.61
C GLY A 18 16.23 -5.15 -11.34
N MET A 19 17.09 -4.56 -12.16
CA MET A 19 16.70 -3.41 -12.97
C MET A 19 15.78 -3.81 -14.13
N HIS A 20 14.69 -3.07 -14.29
CA HIS A 20 13.85 -3.03 -15.48
C HIS A 20 14.62 -2.55 -16.73
N ILE A 21 14.47 -3.28 -17.83
CA ILE A 21 15.05 -3.01 -19.14
C ILE A 21 14.00 -3.13 -20.23
N GLU A 22 14.26 -2.51 -21.37
CA GLU A 22 13.46 -2.66 -22.58
C GLU A 22 14.33 -2.71 -23.84
N TYR A 23 13.78 -3.25 -24.92
CA TYR A 23 14.43 -3.19 -26.23
C TYR A 23 14.57 -1.74 -26.70
N LEU A 24 15.73 -1.45 -27.28
CA LEU A 24 15.90 -0.25 -28.07
C LEU A 24 14.93 -0.27 -29.26
N PRO A 25 14.42 0.90 -29.72
CA PRO A 25 13.40 0.97 -30.77
C PRO A 25 13.71 0.15 -32.03
N GLY A 26 14.95 0.17 -32.51
CA GLY A 26 15.39 -0.58 -33.70
C GLY A 26 15.61 -2.09 -33.48
N PHE A 27 15.58 -2.56 -32.24
CA PHE A 27 15.79 -3.97 -31.88
C PHE A 27 14.51 -4.63 -31.33
N ARG A 28 13.37 -3.93 -31.41
CA ARG A 28 12.10 -4.47 -30.94
C ARG A 28 11.77 -5.73 -31.72
N PRO A 29 11.48 -6.84 -31.04
CA PRO A 29 11.15 -8.08 -31.71
C PRO A 29 9.83 -7.91 -32.47
N GLY A 30 9.73 -8.52 -33.65
CA GLY A 30 8.55 -8.40 -34.51
C GLY A 30 7.28 -8.99 -33.87
N PRO A 31 6.10 -8.80 -34.51
CA PRO A 31 4.79 -9.19 -33.97
C PRO A 31 4.63 -10.70 -33.72
N ARG A 32 5.54 -11.53 -34.23
CA ARG A 32 5.56 -12.98 -33.97
C ARG A 32 6.23 -13.34 -32.64
N ALA A 33 6.96 -12.42 -32.02
CA ALA A 33 7.53 -12.65 -30.72
C ALA A 33 6.43 -12.69 -29.65
N ARG A 34 6.45 -13.74 -28.84
CA ARG A 34 5.41 -14.01 -27.84
C ARG A 34 5.66 -13.32 -26.50
N HIS A 35 6.80 -12.67 -26.35
CA HIS A 35 7.17 -11.94 -25.13
C HIS A 35 7.06 -10.43 -25.36
N CYS A 36 6.83 -9.69 -24.28
CA CYS A 36 6.80 -8.23 -24.34
C CYS A 36 8.19 -7.62 -24.60
N HIS A 37 8.22 -6.30 -24.82
CA HIS A 37 9.43 -5.56 -25.18
C HIS A 37 10.33 -5.19 -23.99
N GLY A 38 9.97 -5.58 -22.77
CA GLY A 38 10.72 -5.22 -21.57
C GLY A 38 10.55 -6.23 -20.45
N GLY A 39 11.41 -6.13 -19.44
CA GLY A 39 11.47 -7.11 -18.36
C GLY A 39 12.52 -6.75 -17.33
N THR A 40 12.92 -7.72 -16.52
CA THR A 40 13.86 -7.50 -15.39
C THR A 40 15.18 -8.22 -15.64
N ILE A 41 16.31 -7.54 -15.41
CA ILE A 41 17.64 -8.15 -15.46
C ILE A 41 17.74 -9.25 -14.39
N LEU A 42 18.10 -10.46 -14.80
CA LEU A 42 18.46 -11.55 -13.89
C LEU A 42 19.97 -11.60 -13.68
N SER A 43 20.75 -11.47 -14.77
CA SER A 43 22.20 -11.39 -14.70
C SER A 43 22.79 -10.69 -15.93
N ILE A 44 23.98 -10.11 -15.76
CA ILE A 44 24.70 -9.38 -16.81
C ILE A 44 25.92 -10.22 -17.17
N GLY A 45 25.98 -10.72 -18.41
CA GLY A 45 27.16 -11.41 -18.94
C GLY A 45 28.16 -10.42 -19.52
N SER A 46 29.18 -10.90 -20.23
CA SER A 46 30.16 -10.03 -20.90
C SER A 46 29.60 -9.33 -22.14
N LYS A 47 28.72 -10.00 -22.89
CA LYS A 47 28.14 -9.48 -24.15
C LYS A 47 26.61 -9.46 -24.19
N THR A 48 25.98 -10.19 -23.28
CA THR A 48 24.52 -10.39 -23.26
C THR A 48 23.98 -10.24 -21.86
N VAL A 49 22.78 -9.68 -21.78
CA VAL A 49 22.00 -9.64 -20.54
C VAL A 49 21.04 -10.81 -20.53
N ARG A 50 20.99 -11.54 -19.42
CA ARG A 50 19.95 -12.53 -19.14
C ARG A 50 18.84 -11.82 -18.39
N TRP A 51 17.61 -11.87 -18.89
CA TRP A 51 16.49 -11.12 -18.35
C TRP A 51 15.18 -11.89 -18.47
N LEU A 52 14.19 -11.52 -17.65
CA LEU A 52 12.86 -12.12 -17.66
C LEU A 52 11.83 -11.11 -18.21
N PRO A 53 11.23 -11.33 -19.39
CA PRO A 53 10.17 -10.46 -19.89
C PRO A 53 8.96 -10.45 -18.96
N TYR A 54 8.26 -9.32 -18.87
CA TYR A 54 7.04 -9.23 -18.06
C TYR A 54 5.98 -10.22 -18.52
N GLY A 55 5.37 -10.91 -17.56
CA GLY A 55 4.35 -11.93 -17.83
C GLY A 55 4.86 -13.18 -18.56
N TRP A 56 6.17 -13.35 -18.70
CA TRP A 56 6.79 -14.48 -19.39
C TRP A 56 7.51 -15.40 -18.39
N HIS A 57 7.51 -16.71 -18.66
CA HIS A 57 8.03 -17.73 -17.73
C HIS A 57 9.44 -18.20 -18.05
N ARG A 58 10.02 -17.81 -19.21
CA ARG A 58 11.37 -18.22 -19.61
C ARG A 58 12.31 -17.02 -19.70
N PRO A 59 13.51 -17.09 -19.12
CA PRO A 59 14.48 -16.03 -19.30
C PRO A 59 14.97 -16.00 -20.75
N LEU A 60 15.26 -14.80 -21.24
CA LEU A 60 15.87 -14.56 -22.53
C LEU A 60 17.31 -14.08 -22.35
N ARG A 61 18.11 -14.23 -23.41
CA ARG A 61 19.42 -13.60 -23.53
C ARG A 61 19.38 -12.66 -24.71
N THR A 62 19.82 -11.42 -24.49
CA THR A 62 19.82 -10.39 -25.53
C THR A 62 21.14 -9.62 -25.48
N PRO A 63 21.74 -9.27 -26.63
CA PRO A 63 22.95 -8.45 -26.66
C PRO A 63 22.77 -7.13 -25.90
N HIS A 64 23.82 -6.67 -25.22
CA HIS A 64 23.79 -5.39 -24.51
C HIS A 64 23.47 -4.21 -25.42
N THR A 65 23.84 -4.31 -26.70
CA THR A 65 23.60 -3.30 -27.74
C THR A 65 22.12 -3.19 -28.16
N ALA A 66 21.28 -4.17 -27.80
CA ALA A 66 19.87 -4.21 -28.18
C ALA A 66 18.91 -3.81 -27.04
N MET A 67 19.41 -3.70 -25.82
CA MET A 67 18.62 -3.38 -24.62
C MET A 67 19.06 -2.04 -24.03
N ARG A 68 18.15 -1.35 -23.35
CA ARG A 68 18.42 -0.19 -22.50
C ARG A 68 17.71 -0.31 -21.16
N ILE A 69 18.13 0.48 -20.17
CA ILE A 69 17.40 0.62 -18.92
C ILE A 69 16.03 1.24 -19.20
N ASP A 70 14.96 0.67 -18.63
CA ASP A 70 13.65 1.32 -18.61
C ASP A 70 13.66 2.42 -17.55
N VAL A 71 14.11 3.58 -18.00
CA VAL A 71 14.24 4.80 -17.21
C VAL A 71 12.90 5.18 -16.57
N GLY A 72 11.76 4.89 -17.22
CA GLY A 72 10.43 5.20 -16.70
C GLY A 72 10.08 4.48 -15.40
N SER A 73 10.68 3.30 -15.18
CA SER A 73 10.50 2.45 -14.00
C SER A 73 11.47 2.75 -12.85
N HIS A 74 12.56 3.49 -13.10
CA HIS A 74 13.62 3.77 -12.10
C HIS A 74 13.87 5.25 -11.84
N LEU A 75 13.24 6.14 -12.59
CA LEU A 75 13.27 7.56 -12.28
C LEU A 75 12.28 7.88 -11.19
N ASP A 76 12.78 8.47 -10.10
CA ASP A 76 11.90 9.14 -9.16
C ASP A 76 11.35 10.42 -9.80
N ARG A 77 10.14 10.31 -10.35
CA ARG A 77 9.46 11.41 -11.03
C ARG A 77 9.23 12.61 -10.11
N ALA A 78 9.10 12.41 -8.79
CA ALA A 78 8.93 13.50 -7.84
C ALA A 78 10.26 14.23 -7.59
N ALA A 79 11.37 13.50 -7.45
CA ALA A 79 12.71 14.08 -7.29
C ALA A 79 13.16 14.83 -8.54
N ILE A 80 12.85 14.32 -9.73
CA ILE A 80 13.14 15.01 -10.99
C ILE A 80 12.29 16.27 -11.13
N ARG A 81 10.98 16.21 -10.86
CA ARG A 81 10.14 17.42 -10.86
C ARG A 81 10.64 18.47 -9.86
N GLN A 82 11.01 18.06 -8.64
CA GLN A 82 11.60 18.95 -7.64
C GLN A 82 12.93 19.56 -8.12
N SER A 83 13.75 18.79 -8.82
CA SER A 83 15.04 19.26 -9.33
C SER A 83 14.90 20.18 -10.55
N VAL A 84 13.93 19.91 -11.44
CA VAL A 84 13.56 20.80 -12.55
C VAL A 84 12.96 22.11 -12.02
N HIS A 85 12.07 22.04 -11.03
CA HIS A 85 11.50 23.23 -10.39
C HIS A 85 12.56 24.06 -9.65
N ALA A 86 13.57 23.40 -9.09
CA ALA A 86 14.71 24.06 -8.47
C ALA A 86 15.78 24.55 -9.47
N GLY A 87 15.54 24.48 -10.79
CA GLY A 87 16.48 24.92 -11.83
C GLY A 87 17.76 24.08 -11.92
N ARG A 88 17.80 22.90 -11.30
CA ARG A 88 18.98 22.01 -11.23
C ARG A 88 19.10 21.05 -12.41
N PHE A 89 18.07 20.95 -13.24
CA PHE A 89 18.08 20.20 -14.51
C PHE A 89 17.40 21.01 -15.60
N THR A 90 17.95 20.97 -16.82
CA THR A 90 17.24 21.42 -18.01
C THR A 90 16.09 20.45 -18.31
N THR A 91 15.05 20.91 -19.00
CA THR A 91 13.92 20.06 -19.45
C THR A 91 14.33 18.96 -20.45
N ALA A 92 15.60 18.94 -20.85
CA ALA A 92 16.16 17.89 -21.69
C ALA A 92 16.32 16.61 -20.87
N THR A 93 15.72 15.52 -21.35
CA THR A 93 15.99 14.17 -20.82
C THR A 93 17.50 13.92 -20.84
N PRO A 94 18.10 13.44 -19.74
CA PRO A 94 19.53 13.14 -19.71
C PRO A 94 19.91 12.20 -20.86
N GLN A 95 21.01 12.47 -21.56
CA GLN A 95 21.40 11.70 -22.74
C GLN A 95 21.65 10.22 -22.44
N TRP A 96 22.03 9.88 -21.21
CA TRP A 96 22.20 8.48 -20.81
C TRP A 96 20.88 7.70 -20.80
N CYS A 97 19.73 8.37 -20.74
CA CYS A 97 18.43 7.69 -20.75
C CYS A 97 18.13 6.97 -22.08
N VAL A 98 18.87 7.27 -23.14
CA VAL A 98 18.76 6.59 -24.44
C VAL A 98 19.91 5.64 -24.71
N TRP A 99 20.86 5.49 -23.77
CA TRP A 99 21.99 4.58 -23.92
C TRP A 99 21.56 3.12 -23.95
N SER A 100 22.25 2.33 -24.76
CA SER A 100 22.25 0.88 -24.65
C SER A 100 22.89 0.41 -23.34
N LEU A 101 22.62 -0.83 -22.92
CA LEU A 101 23.34 -1.43 -21.80
C LEU A 101 24.85 -1.47 -22.06
N ALA A 102 25.27 -1.63 -23.32
CA ALA A 102 26.69 -1.60 -23.69
C ALA A 102 27.32 -0.25 -23.33
N GLN A 103 26.69 0.85 -23.74
CA GLN A 103 27.15 2.20 -23.41
C GLN A 103 27.18 2.48 -21.90
N HIS A 104 26.20 1.98 -21.15
CA HIS A 104 26.27 2.05 -19.69
C HIS A 104 27.48 1.28 -19.15
N LEU A 105 27.73 0.05 -19.61
CA LEU A 105 28.85 -0.75 -19.13
C LEU A 105 30.21 -0.15 -19.55
N ASP A 106 30.33 0.39 -20.76
CA ASP A 106 31.52 1.09 -21.23
C ASP A 106 31.79 2.35 -20.41
N TYR A 107 30.74 3.12 -20.12
CA TYR A 107 30.84 4.27 -19.23
C TYR A 107 31.32 3.86 -17.83
N ALA A 108 30.75 2.79 -17.26
CA ALA A 108 31.16 2.27 -15.96
C ALA A 108 32.62 1.80 -15.97
N ALA A 109 33.07 1.13 -17.03
CA ALA A 109 34.46 0.69 -17.17
C ALA A 109 35.42 1.88 -17.27
N ALA A 110 35.07 2.90 -18.06
CA ALA A 110 35.88 4.12 -18.22
C ALA A 110 35.99 4.95 -16.92
N HIS A 111 34.93 4.96 -16.10
CA HIS A 111 34.87 5.79 -14.88
C HIS A 111 35.21 5.03 -13.58
N ASN A 112 35.23 3.69 -13.62
CA ASN A 112 35.69 2.84 -12.51
C ASN A 112 37.11 2.30 -12.71
N ALA A 113 37.82 2.71 -13.77
CA ALA A 113 39.22 2.39 -13.92
C ALA A 113 40.01 2.97 -12.72
N PRO A 114 40.85 2.18 -12.03
CA PRO A 114 41.68 2.69 -10.95
C PRO A 114 42.59 3.77 -11.51
N ASN A 115 42.48 4.98 -10.96
CA ASN A 115 43.26 6.15 -11.36
C ASN A 115 44.75 5.87 -11.07
N SER A 116 45.50 5.40 -12.07
CA SER A 116 46.94 5.15 -12.01
C SER A 116 47.71 6.46 -12.18
N ARG A 117 47.69 7.30 -11.15
CA ARG A 117 48.75 8.29 -10.91
C ARG A 117 49.04 8.35 -9.41
N ASN A 118 50.22 7.85 -9.07
CA ASN A 118 50.91 7.93 -7.79
C ASN A 118 50.52 9.18 -6.96
N ARG A 119 49.87 8.96 -5.83
CA ARG A 119 50.24 9.63 -4.58
C ARG A 119 50.70 8.56 -3.60
N PRO A 120 51.86 8.74 -2.95
CA PRO A 120 52.36 7.79 -1.97
C PRO A 120 51.37 7.71 -0.81
N CYS A 121 51.09 6.47 -0.40
CA CYS A 121 50.30 6.14 0.77
C CYS A 121 51.06 6.54 2.02
N ASP A 122 50.91 7.78 2.46
CA ASP A 122 51.05 8.16 3.86
C ASP A 122 49.98 9.23 4.17
N GLU A 123 49.13 8.90 5.14
CA GLU A 123 48.21 9.78 5.87
C GLU A 123 47.18 10.60 5.08
N VAL A 124 45.98 10.04 4.91
CA VAL A 124 44.70 10.51 5.50
C VAL A 124 43.65 9.46 5.12
N GLY A 125 43.24 8.67 6.11
CA GLY A 125 42.12 7.75 5.99
C GLY A 125 40.79 8.49 5.85
N ASN A 126 39.96 8.02 4.94
CA ASN A 126 38.50 8.09 5.06
C ASN A 126 37.96 6.71 4.73
N ALA A 127 38.27 5.74 5.59
CA ALA A 127 37.33 4.65 5.82
C ALA A 127 36.05 5.32 6.33
N LEU A 128 34.95 5.16 5.60
CA LEU A 128 33.64 5.41 6.19
C LEU A 128 33.55 4.57 7.48
N PRO A 129 33.11 5.14 8.61
CA PRO A 129 33.01 4.40 9.86
C PRO A 129 32.14 3.15 9.65
N ASP A 130 32.47 2.07 10.35
CA ASP A 130 31.74 0.79 10.33
C ASP A 130 30.22 0.92 10.63
N GLU A 131 29.77 2.09 11.06
CA GLU A 131 28.39 2.43 11.38
C GLU A 131 27.46 2.64 10.17
N GLU A 132 27.96 2.80 8.94
CA GLU A 132 27.11 3.13 7.77
C GLU A 132 26.77 1.96 6.84
N ARG A 133 27.26 0.74 7.10
CA ARG A 133 26.75 -0.44 6.39
C ARG A 133 25.35 -0.76 6.92
N PRO A 134 24.33 -0.95 6.08
CA PRO A 134 23.03 -1.38 6.57
C PRO A 134 23.20 -2.73 7.27
N LEU A 135 23.18 -2.70 8.59
CA LEU A 135 23.21 -3.89 9.42
C LEU A 135 21.86 -4.58 9.27
N LEU A 136 21.91 -5.83 8.82
CA LEU A 136 20.79 -6.77 9.00
C LEU A 136 20.78 -7.18 10.46
N ALA A 137 20.10 -6.38 11.26
CA ALA A 137 19.76 -6.67 12.65
C ALA A 137 18.28 -7.06 12.76
N PRO A 138 17.91 -7.88 13.77
CA PRO A 138 16.54 -8.00 14.21
C PRO A 138 15.83 -6.65 14.26
N GLY A 139 14.64 -6.57 13.67
CA GLY A 139 13.80 -5.39 13.74
C GLY A 139 14.00 -4.28 12.70
N VAL A 140 14.92 -4.42 11.76
CA VAL A 140 14.97 -3.47 10.64
C VAL A 140 14.19 -4.03 9.47
N VAL A 141 13.17 -3.33 8.98
CA VAL A 141 12.49 -3.63 7.70
C VAL A 141 12.44 -2.34 6.88
N LYS A 142 13.01 -2.34 5.68
CA LYS A 142 13.18 -1.12 4.87
C LYS A 142 12.70 -1.29 3.43
N PRO A 143 12.24 -0.20 2.77
CA PRO A 143 12.05 -0.18 1.32
C PRO A 143 13.29 -0.68 0.57
N GLY A 144 13.06 -1.37 -0.55
CA GLY A 144 14.11 -2.00 -1.36
C GLY A 144 14.47 -3.42 -0.91
N TRP A 145 14.00 -3.90 0.24
CA TRP A 145 14.26 -5.27 0.68
C TRP A 145 13.39 -6.28 -0.05
N HIS A 146 13.93 -7.47 -0.30
CA HIS A 146 13.17 -8.56 -0.89
C HIS A 146 12.36 -9.28 0.18
N ILE A 147 11.10 -9.49 -0.12
CA ILE A 147 10.17 -10.21 0.74
C ILE A 147 9.44 -11.28 -0.03
N GLU A 148 8.94 -12.27 0.70
CA GLU A 148 8.12 -13.34 0.16
C GLU A 148 7.00 -13.71 1.12
N TYR A 149 5.95 -14.33 0.59
CA TYR A 149 4.90 -14.91 1.41
C TYR A 149 5.46 -16.01 2.30
N LEU A 150 5.05 -15.97 3.56
CA LEU A 150 5.15 -17.11 4.45
C LEU A 150 4.43 -18.33 3.83
N PRO A 151 4.95 -19.55 4.01
CA PRO A 151 4.40 -20.75 3.36
C PRO A 151 2.89 -20.93 3.56
N SER A 152 2.37 -20.64 4.76
CA SER A 152 0.94 -20.75 5.12
C SER A 152 0.04 -19.71 4.45
N PHE A 153 0.60 -18.62 3.94
CA PHE A 153 -0.13 -17.51 3.33
C PHE A 153 0.15 -17.38 1.83
N ARG A 154 0.81 -18.39 1.23
CA ARG A 154 1.08 -18.39 -0.20
C ARG A 154 -0.26 -18.39 -0.95
N PRO A 155 -0.50 -17.38 -1.78
CA PRO A 155 -1.76 -17.29 -2.49
C PRO A 155 -1.85 -18.42 -3.53
N GLY A 156 -3.06 -18.91 -3.81
CA GLY A 156 -3.27 -20.09 -4.66
C GLY A 156 -2.81 -19.91 -6.12
N PRO A 157 -2.83 -20.98 -6.93
CA PRO A 157 -2.29 -21.00 -8.29
C PRO A 157 -2.93 -20.01 -9.27
N HIS A 158 -4.10 -19.44 -8.92
CA HIS A 158 -4.81 -18.45 -9.72
C HIS A 158 -4.32 -17.01 -9.53
N THR A 159 -3.34 -16.81 -8.64
CA THR A 159 -2.81 -15.49 -8.32
C THR A 159 -1.83 -15.05 -9.40
N ARG A 160 -2.10 -13.91 -10.03
CA ARG A 160 -1.36 -13.44 -11.22
C ARG A 160 0.01 -12.81 -10.92
N HIS A 161 0.42 -12.74 -9.65
CA HIS A 161 1.68 -12.13 -9.25
C HIS A 161 2.56 -13.12 -8.49
N ALA A 162 3.87 -12.91 -8.55
CA ALA A 162 4.87 -13.76 -7.91
C ALA A 162 4.69 -13.81 -6.38
N PHE A 163 5.17 -14.90 -5.76
CA PHE A 163 5.11 -15.09 -4.29
C PHE A 163 6.07 -14.20 -3.50
N GLY A 164 6.86 -13.37 -4.18
CA GLY A 164 7.80 -12.47 -3.58
C GLY A 164 8.11 -11.29 -4.50
N GLY A 165 8.71 -10.27 -3.91
CA GLY A 165 8.95 -9.00 -4.55
C GLY A 165 9.74 -8.05 -3.67
N VAL A 166 9.70 -6.77 -4.02
CA VAL A 166 10.51 -5.74 -3.35
C VAL A 166 9.61 -4.80 -2.54
N ILE A 167 9.97 -4.53 -1.28
CA ILE A 167 9.25 -3.56 -0.45
C ILE A 167 9.31 -2.18 -1.12
N VAL A 168 8.15 -1.59 -1.35
CA VAL A 168 7.99 -0.19 -1.79
C VAL A 168 7.85 0.72 -0.57
N SER A 169 7.00 0.32 0.39
CA SER A 169 6.85 1.01 1.68
C SER A 169 6.36 0.06 2.77
N VAL A 170 6.71 0.36 4.02
CA VAL A 170 6.28 -0.40 5.20
C VAL A 170 5.29 0.47 5.97
N GLY A 171 4.03 0.03 6.06
CA GLY A 171 3.02 0.65 6.89
C GLY A 171 2.91 -0.03 8.26
N PRO A 172 2.05 0.47 9.17
CA PRO A 172 1.94 -0.04 10.54
C PRO A 172 1.32 -1.44 10.63
N LYS A 173 0.53 -1.87 9.64
CA LYS A 173 -0.15 -3.18 9.63
C LYS A 173 0.08 -3.99 8.35
N ALA A 174 0.55 -3.34 7.30
CA ALA A 174 0.76 -3.96 6.00
C ALA A 174 2.01 -3.39 5.32
N VAL A 175 2.63 -4.22 4.50
CA VAL A 175 3.71 -3.82 3.60
C VAL A 175 3.14 -3.62 2.21
N THR A 176 3.49 -2.51 1.57
CA THR A 176 3.28 -2.32 0.13
C THR A 176 4.55 -2.73 -0.58
N TRP A 177 4.42 -3.64 -1.54
CA TRP A 177 5.54 -4.25 -2.23
C TRP A 177 5.19 -4.50 -3.67
N ARG A 178 6.21 -4.55 -4.53
CA ARG A 178 6.05 -4.81 -5.95
C ARG A 178 6.45 -6.25 -6.24
N PRO A 179 5.52 -7.13 -6.63
CA PRO A 179 5.86 -8.50 -7.00
C PRO A 179 6.85 -8.55 -8.15
N HIS A 180 7.74 -9.54 -8.13
CA HIS A 180 8.70 -9.73 -9.21
C HIS A 180 7.98 -9.91 -10.55
N GLY A 181 8.37 -9.12 -11.55
CA GLY A 181 7.77 -9.13 -12.89
C GLY A 181 6.40 -8.44 -13.01
N SER A 182 5.93 -7.76 -11.96
CA SER A 182 4.72 -6.92 -11.99
C SER A 182 5.08 -5.43 -11.94
N ASP A 183 4.28 -4.62 -12.62
CA ASP A 183 4.29 -3.15 -12.55
C ASP A 183 3.30 -2.61 -11.50
N MET A 184 2.53 -3.49 -10.87
CA MET A 184 1.53 -3.13 -9.86
C MET A 184 2.06 -3.38 -8.46
N ASP A 185 1.85 -2.40 -7.58
CA ASP A 185 2.12 -2.56 -6.16
C ASP A 185 0.97 -3.32 -5.49
N VAL A 186 1.34 -4.26 -4.63
CA VAL A 186 0.44 -5.10 -3.84
C VAL A 186 0.63 -4.74 -2.38
N CYS A 187 -0.48 -4.62 -1.66
CA CYS A 187 -0.48 -4.42 -0.21
C CYS A 187 -0.76 -5.76 0.46
N THR A 188 0.04 -6.14 1.46
CA THR A 188 -0.12 -7.42 2.15
C THR A 188 0.13 -7.23 3.65
N PRO A 189 -0.66 -7.87 4.54
CA PRO A 189 -0.42 -7.79 5.98
C PRO A 189 1.01 -8.14 6.36
N LEU A 190 1.58 -7.42 7.33
CA LEU A 190 2.95 -7.66 7.80
C LEU A 190 3.14 -9.08 8.34
N SER A 191 2.07 -9.68 8.87
CA SER A 191 2.05 -11.05 9.38
C SER A 191 2.09 -12.12 8.29
N HIS A 192 1.90 -11.78 7.01
CA HIS A 192 1.85 -12.74 5.91
C HIS A 192 3.15 -12.80 5.11
N MET A 193 4.02 -11.81 5.28
CA MET A 193 5.27 -11.68 4.55
C MET A 193 6.45 -11.88 5.49
N ARG A 194 7.56 -12.37 4.95
CA ARG A 194 8.86 -12.44 5.61
C ARG A 194 9.95 -11.91 4.71
N ILE A 195 11.11 -11.61 5.26
CA ILE A 195 12.30 -11.25 4.48
C ILE A 195 12.79 -12.50 3.74
N SER A 196 13.04 -12.36 2.43
CA SER A 196 13.54 -13.48 1.63
C SER A 196 15.01 -13.76 1.97
N ALA A 197 15.31 -15.01 2.35
CA ALA A 197 16.68 -15.43 2.63
C ALA A 197 17.56 -15.47 1.37
N GLU A 198 16.96 -15.56 0.19
CA GLU A 198 17.68 -15.72 -1.09
C GLU A 198 18.15 -14.40 -1.71
N HIS A 199 17.69 -13.25 -1.21
CA HIS A 199 17.96 -11.94 -1.81
C HIS A 199 18.22 -10.85 -0.75
N ILE A 200 19.35 -10.97 -0.06
CA ILE A 200 19.95 -9.85 0.66
C ILE A 200 20.78 -9.04 -0.35
N PRO A 201 20.61 -7.70 -0.43
CA PRO A 201 21.45 -6.88 -1.29
C PRO A 201 22.94 -7.13 -1.02
N THR A 202 23.71 -7.40 -2.07
CA THR A 202 25.16 -7.60 -1.99
C THR A 202 25.80 -6.38 -1.31
N GLY A 203 26.47 -6.58 -0.18
CA GLY A 203 27.06 -5.51 0.65
C GLY A 203 26.35 -5.24 1.98
N THR A 204 25.21 -5.88 2.24
CA THR A 204 24.56 -5.85 3.56
C THR A 204 25.32 -6.79 4.50
N VAL A 205 25.87 -6.25 5.59
CA VAL A 205 26.56 -7.07 6.61
C VAL A 205 25.48 -7.61 7.54
N LEU A 206 25.29 -8.94 7.53
CA LEU A 206 24.54 -9.62 8.58
C LEU A 206 25.25 -9.37 9.90
N SER A 207 24.52 -8.93 10.93
CA SER A 207 25.11 -8.75 12.25
C SER A 207 25.81 -10.04 12.68
N ASN A 208 27.12 -9.97 12.95
CA ASN A 208 27.91 -11.09 13.43
C ASN A 208 27.44 -11.58 14.82
N ALA A 209 26.53 -10.85 15.47
CA ALA A 209 25.96 -11.20 16.77
C ALA A 209 24.98 -12.38 16.73
N LEU A 210 24.46 -12.77 15.55
CA LEU A 210 23.51 -13.89 15.44
C LEU A 210 24.22 -15.21 15.11
N THR A 211 24.07 -16.19 16.00
CA THR A 211 24.45 -17.60 15.75
C THR A 211 23.68 -18.17 14.55
N GLY A 212 24.18 -19.24 13.93
CA GLY A 212 23.54 -19.85 12.75
C GLY A 212 22.07 -20.23 12.97
N ARG A 213 21.72 -20.72 14.17
CA ARG A 213 20.35 -21.06 14.55
C ARG A 213 19.46 -19.82 14.71
N GLN A 214 19.95 -18.78 15.39
CA GLN A 214 19.22 -17.51 15.52
C GLN A 214 18.98 -16.86 14.16
N ARG A 215 19.92 -17.02 13.22
CA ARG A 215 19.74 -16.55 11.83
C ARG A 215 18.61 -17.27 11.11
N GLN A 216 18.50 -18.59 11.26
CA GLN A 216 17.40 -19.36 10.66
C GLN A 216 16.04 -18.99 11.27
N GLU A 217 15.98 -18.86 12.59
CA GLU A 217 14.76 -18.42 13.29
C GLU A 217 14.36 -17.00 12.86
N TRP A 218 15.34 -16.10 12.68
CA TRP A 218 15.12 -14.75 12.16
C TRP A 218 14.52 -14.74 10.75
N TYR A 219 15.01 -15.55 9.80
CA TYR A 219 14.39 -15.66 8.46
C TYR A 219 12.99 -16.30 8.50
N ALA A 220 12.61 -16.96 9.59
CA ALA A 220 11.26 -17.50 9.75
C ALA A 220 10.27 -16.45 10.28
N TRP A 221 10.75 -15.31 10.77
CA TRP A 221 9.88 -14.25 11.30
C TRP A 221 9.08 -13.57 10.19
N SER A 222 7.85 -13.24 10.53
CA SER A 222 7.04 -12.29 9.76
C SER A 222 7.61 -10.88 9.88
N LEU A 223 7.27 -10.00 8.93
CA LEU A 223 7.62 -8.58 9.02
C LEU A 223 7.03 -7.93 10.29
N ALA A 224 5.87 -8.41 10.75
CA ALA A 224 5.26 -7.94 12.00
C ALA A 224 6.14 -8.29 13.21
N GLN A 225 6.69 -9.51 13.26
CA GLN A 225 7.58 -9.94 14.34
C GLN A 225 8.91 -9.18 14.32
N HIS A 226 9.46 -8.88 13.13
CA HIS A 226 10.61 -7.98 13.05
C HIS A 226 10.26 -6.62 13.67
N LEU A 227 9.20 -5.96 13.22
CA LEU A 227 8.86 -4.61 13.71
C LEU A 227 8.50 -4.56 15.20
N ALA A 228 7.88 -5.61 15.75
CA ALA A 228 7.58 -5.72 17.17
C ALA A 228 8.87 -5.79 18.00
N HIS A 229 9.86 -6.56 17.55
CA HIS A 229 11.15 -6.67 18.23
C HIS A 229 11.90 -5.33 18.30
N THR A 230 11.83 -4.51 17.24
CA THR A 230 12.40 -3.15 17.24
C THR A 230 11.74 -2.25 18.28
N ALA A 231 10.43 -2.37 18.43
CA ALA A 231 9.66 -1.57 19.38
C ALA A 231 10.01 -1.95 20.83
N GLU A 232 10.25 -3.24 21.09
CA GLU A 232 10.71 -3.74 22.39
C GLU A 232 12.13 -3.26 22.72
N GLU A 233 13.06 -3.31 21.77
CA GLU A 233 14.44 -2.81 21.96
C GLU A 233 14.52 -1.28 22.11
N SER A 234 13.57 -0.55 21.54
CA SER A 234 13.51 0.93 21.59
C SER A 234 12.79 1.47 22.83
N SER A 235 12.17 0.62 23.64
CA SER A 235 11.41 1.03 24.83
C SER A 235 12.34 1.38 26.00
N PRO A 236 12.18 2.54 26.68
CA PRO A 236 13.11 3.03 27.70
C PRO A 236 13.19 2.16 28.97
N GLN A 237 12.26 1.21 29.18
CA GLN A 237 12.33 0.25 30.28
C GLN A 237 13.39 -0.86 30.09
N GLY A 238 13.95 -1.04 28.89
CA GLY A 238 14.89 -2.14 28.58
C GLY A 238 16.36 -1.86 28.92
N LYS A 239 16.73 -0.62 29.30
CA LYS A 239 18.09 -0.27 29.71
C LYS A 239 18.33 -0.54 31.20
N HIS A 240 18.10 -1.77 31.66
CA HIS A 240 18.60 -2.23 32.96
C HIS A 240 19.76 -3.23 32.75
N THR A 241 20.96 -2.68 32.96
CA THR A 241 22.17 -3.32 33.53
C THR A 241 22.59 -4.69 33.01
N ASN A 242 23.49 -4.70 32.01
CA ASN A 242 24.51 -5.74 31.90
C ASN A 242 25.84 -5.19 32.47
N ALA A 243 25.83 -4.94 33.77
CA ALA A 243 27.00 -4.59 34.57
C ALA A 243 26.76 -5.23 35.94
N ASP A 244 27.17 -6.49 36.06
CA ASP A 244 27.56 -7.21 37.28
C ASP A 244 27.30 -8.72 37.11
N ARG A 245 28.23 -9.39 36.42
CA ARG A 245 28.51 -10.81 36.65
C ARG A 245 30.02 -11.09 36.48
N HIS A 246 30.82 -10.53 37.38
CA HIS A 246 32.03 -11.21 37.82
C HIS A 246 31.72 -11.91 39.15
N GLY A 247 31.45 -13.20 39.05
CA GLY A 247 31.29 -14.10 40.18
C GLY A 247 31.57 -15.51 39.71
N THR A 248 32.83 -15.93 39.82
CA THR A 248 33.24 -17.33 39.80
C THR A 248 32.43 -18.13 40.83
N PRO A 249 32.12 -19.40 40.52
CA PRO A 249 32.68 -20.43 41.39
C PRO A 249 33.20 -21.67 40.66
N THR A 250 34.14 -22.26 41.37
CA THR A 250 34.98 -23.42 41.13
C THR A 250 34.23 -24.74 41.37
N THR A 251 34.34 -25.65 40.40
CA THR A 251 34.53 -27.13 40.46
C THR A 251 33.59 -28.10 41.21
N ALA A 252 33.35 -29.23 40.52
CA ALA A 252 32.88 -30.57 40.94
C ALA A 252 31.37 -30.72 41.23
N GLY A 253 30.65 -31.74 40.74
CA GLY A 253 30.95 -32.92 39.93
C GLY A 253 29.69 -33.82 39.86
N ALA A 254 29.78 -34.88 39.04
CA ALA A 254 28.92 -36.08 39.00
C ALA A 254 27.57 -36.07 38.22
N ARG A 255 27.65 -36.68 37.03
CA ARG A 255 26.81 -37.77 36.46
C ARG A 255 25.42 -38.04 37.09
N ALA A 256 24.37 -38.08 36.25
CA ALA A 256 23.73 -39.32 35.75
C ALA A 256 22.46 -39.01 34.91
N ALA A 257 22.12 -39.93 34.02
CA ALA A 257 21.07 -39.87 33.02
C ALA A 257 19.75 -40.56 33.46
N HIS A 258 18.74 -40.48 32.57
CA HIS A 258 17.38 -41.05 32.61
C HIS A 258 16.38 -40.24 33.48
N ASP A 259 15.12 -40.02 33.10
CA ASP A 259 14.23 -40.82 32.27
C ASP A 259 13.06 -39.97 31.69
N VAL A 260 12.35 -40.56 30.74
CA VAL A 260 11.34 -39.97 29.86
C VAL A 260 9.91 -40.32 30.32
N ARG A 261 9.00 -39.33 30.22
CA ARG A 261 7.51 -39.41 30.05
C ARG A 261 6.61 -39.72 31.28
N PRO A 262 5.26 -39.54 31.20
CA PRO A 262 4.48 -38.35 30.77
C PRO A 262 3.24 -38.08 31.67
N ALA A 263 2.68 -36.87 31.71
CA ALA A 263 1.31 -36.62 32.16
C ALA A 263 0.85 -35.22 31.68
N ALA A 264 -0.14 -35.14 30.80
CA ALA A 264 -1.58 -35.04 31.11
C ALA A 264 -2.05 -33.59 31.37
N ASN A 265 -2.71 -33.06 30.34
CA ASN A 265 -3.98 -32.34 30.39
C ASN A 265 -4.25 -31.41 31.59
N LYS A 266 -4.12 -30.09 31.39
CA LYS A 266 -4.88 -29.09 32.15
C LYS A 266 -5.46 -28.05 31.20
N GLN A 267 -6.75 -28.24 30.97
CA GLN A 267 -7.71 -27.25 30.55
C GLN A 267 -7.83 -26.19 31.67
N LEU A 268 -7.56 -24.92 31.37
CA LEU A 268 -8.12 -23.79 32.11
C LEU A 268 -8.08 -22.53 31.24
N SER A 269 -9.29 -22.08 30.94
CA SER A 269 -9.72 -20.73 30.59
C SER A 269 -8.92 -19.61 31.21
N LEU A 270 -8.74 -18.51 30.46
CA LEU A 270 -9.09 -17.14 30.88
C LEU A 270 -8.87 -16.19 29.68
N PHE A 271 -9.97 -15.74 29.10
CA PHE A 271 -10.01 -14.52 28.29
C PHE A 271 -9.74 -13.31 29.21
N PRO A 272 -9.13 -12.24 28.69
CA PRO A 272 -9.46 -10.91 29.13
C PRO A 272 -10.18 -10.12 28.03
N ALA A 273 -11.38 -9.72 28.40
CA ALA A 273 -12.02 -8.41 28.22
C ALA A 273 -11.88 -7.66 26.89
N GLU A 274 -13.05 -7.42 26.30
CA GLU A 274 -13.39 -6.32 25.40
C GLU A 274 -12.79 -4.99 25.86
N GLU A 275 -12.00 -4.36 24.99
CA GLU A 275 -11.64 -2.96 25.13
C GLU A 275 -12.68 -2.13 24.37
N VAL A 276 -13.52 -1.45 25.16
CA VAL A 276 -14.57 -0.53 24.72
C VAL A 276 -13.91 0.67 24.00
N ILE A 277 -14.16 0.81 22.70
CA ILE A 277 -13.75 1.99 21.93
C ILE A 277 -14.74 3.12 22.24
N GLU A 278 -14.26 4.17 22.92
CA GLU A 278 -15.02 5.39 23.20
C GLU A 278 -15.45 6.14 21.92
N PRO A 279 -16.62 6.82 21.93
CA PRO A 279 -17.10 7.60 20.79
C PRO A 279 -16.31 8.91 20.59
N PHE A 280 -15.94 9.16 19.33
CA PHE A 280 -15.18 10.33 18.86
C PHE A 280 -15.75 11.70 19.29
N PRO A 281 -14.87 12.70 19.57
CA PRO A 281 -15.28 14.04 19.94
C PRO A 281 -15.78 14.86 18.73
N ARG A 282 -16.81 15.69 18.97
CA ARG A 282 -17.32 16.69 18.02
C ARG A 282 -16.29 17.81 17.83
N PRO A 283 -16.09 18.34 16.61
CA PRO A 283 -15.26 19.52 16.39
C PRO A 283 -15.97 20.78 16.91
N ALA A 284 -15.23 21.57 17.70
CA ALA A 284 -15.70 22.83 18.27
C ALA A 284 -15.96 23.87 17.17
N ALA A 285 -17.20 24.35 17.09
CA ALA A 285 -17.57 25.47 16.23
C ALA A 285 -17.00 26.78 16.79
N ARG A 286 -16.07 27.41 16.05
CA ARG A 286 -15.67 28.80 16.25
C ARG A 286 -16.85 29.71 15.90
N ARG A 287 -17.34 30.48 16.88
CA ARG A 287 -18.28 31.60 16.64
C ARG A 287 -17.53 32.89 16.31
N PRO A 288 -18.07 33.76 15.42
CA PRO A 288 -17.55 35.10 15.21
C PRO A 288 -18.03 36.06 16.32
N ARG A 289 -17.20 37.07 16.59
CA ARG A 289 -17.45 38.23 17.46
C ARG A 289 -18.40 39.22 16.77
N SER A 290 -19.51 39.56 17.41
CA SER A 290 -20.17 40.86 17.25
C SER A 290 -21.17 41.16 18.38
N GLN A 291 -20.79 42.16 19.18
CA GLN A 291 -21.55 43.26 19.80
C GLN A 291 -22.89 43.00 20.54
N GLN A 292 -22.89 43.44 21.81
CA GLN A 292 -24.03 43.60 22.73
C GLN A 292 -24.67 45.00 22.62
N ALA A 293 -26.00 45.04 22.69
CA ALA A 293 -26.90 46.02 23.34
C ALA A 293 -28.35 45.68 22.88
N ALA A 294 -29.44 45.65 23.64
CA ALA A 294 -29.79 46.06 25.00
C ALA A 294 -31.15 45.42 25.40
N VAL A 295 -31.31 45.17 26.71
CA VAL A 295 -32.51 45.30 27.59
C VAL A 295 -33.87 44.68 27.21
N GLY A 296 -34.41 43.84 28.12
CA GLY A 296 -35.87 43.63 28.28
C GLY A 296 -36.31 42.21 28.70
N ALA A 297 -36.38 41.95 30.01
CA ALA A 297 -37.03 40.79 30.64
C ALA A 297 -38.59 40.92 30.56
N PRO A 298 -39.45 39.89 30.84
CA PRO A 298 -39.20 38.81 31.80
C PRO A 298 -39.62 37.36 31.43
N SER A 299 -39.04 36.48 32.25
CA SER A 299 -39.34 35.09 32.58
C SER A 299 -40.61 34.44 32.00
N SER A 300 -40.40 33.30 31.34
CA SER A 300 -41.23 32.13 31.55
C SER A 300 -40.33 30.89 31.52
N SER A 301 -40.10 30.36 32.71
CA SER A 301 -39.44 29.09 32.99
C SER A 301 -40.33 27.95 32.48
N LEU A 302 -40.03 27.46 31.28
CA LEU A 302 -40.45 26.13 30.85
C LEU A 302 -39.24 25.22 31.00
N THR A 303 -39.34 24.30 31.95
CA THR A 303 -38.53 23.10 32.08
C THR A 303 -38.55 22.35 30.74
N ALA A 304 -37.53 22.57 29.92
CA ALA A 304 -37.27 21.76 28.75
C ALA A 304 -36.73 20.41 29.22
N THR A 305 -37.58 19.40 29.21
CA THR A 305 -37.18 17.99 29.12
C THR A 305 -36.12 17.88 28.01
N PRO A 306 -35.04 17.09 28.16
CA PRO A 306 -34.09 16.87 27.07
C PRO A 306 -34.85 16.20 25.92
N GLY A 307 -35.24 17.02 24.95
CA GLY A 307 -36.04 16.59 23.82
C GLY A 307 -35.24 15.59 23.01
N THR A 308 -35.80 14.39 22.88
CA THR A 308 -35.47 13.45 21.80
C THR A 308 -35.36 14.26 20.50
N PRO A 309 -34.21 14.26 19.81
CA PRO A 309 -34.09 14.97 18.55
C PRO A 309 -35.18 14.48 17.59
N PRO A 310 -35.84 15.38 16.82
CA PRO A 310 -36.93 14.99 15.95
C PRO A 310 -36.44 13.89 15.01
N ALA A 311 -37.18 12.78 14.94
CA ALA A 311 -36.88 11.67 14.05
C ALA A 311 -36.71 12.23 12.63
N ARG A 312 -35.48 12.12 12.09
CA ARG A 312 -35.23 12.51 10.70
C ARG A 312 -36.21 11.76 9.81
N ARG A 313 -36.92 12.48 8.94
CA ARG A 313 -37.75 11.85 7.91
C ARG A 313 -36.85 10.90 7.08
N PRO A 314 -37.32 9.68 6.79
CA PRO A 314 -36.64 8.77 5.88
C PRO A 314 -36.31 9.46 4.56
N LEU A 315 -35.16 9.12 3.98
CA LEU A 315 -34.80 9.57 2.63
C LEU A 315 -35.80 9.02 1.61
N ALA A 316 -36.03 9.77 0.53
CA ALA A 316 -37.00 9.40 -0.50
C ALA A 316 -36.53 8.19 -1.32
N GLU A 317 -37.45 7.26 -1.62
CA GLU A 317 -37.25 6.19 -2.59
C GLU A 317 -37.54 6.69 -4.03
N PRO A 318 -36.92 6.08 -5.07
CA PRO A 318 -35.93 5.00 -5.04
C PRO A 318 -34.57 5.43 -4.50
N ILE A 319 -33.83 4.48 -3.93
CA ILE A 319 -32.44 4.68 -3.51
C ILE A 319 -31.51 4.12 -4.58
N VAL A 320 -30.60 4.96 -5.05
CA VAL A 320 -29.52 4.53 -5.94
C VAL A 320 -28.18 4.66 -5.22
N VAL A 321 -27.42 3.57 -5.15
CA VAL A 321 -26.10 3.54 -4.51
C VAL A 321 -25.01 3.54 -5.57
N VAL A 322 -24.06 4.46 -5.46
CA VAL A 322 -22.88 4.56 -6.34
C VAL A 322 -21.59 4.31 -5.54
N PRO A 323 -20.55 3.68 -6.11
CA PRO A 323 -19.31 3.40 -5.41
C PRO A 323 -18.47 4.67 -5.26
N CYS A 324 -17.66 4.76 -4.22
CA CYS A 324 -16.57 5.73 -4.20
C CYS A 324 -15.49 5.44 -5.28
N ALA A 325 -14.58 6.40 -5.52
CA ALA A 325 -13.50 6.26 -6.49
C ALA A 325 -12.12 6.33 -5.85
N ALA A 326 -11.12 5.71 -6.50
CA ALA A 326 -9.71 5.90 -6.14
C ALA A 326 -9.28 7.36 -6.38
N SER A 327 -9.59 7.93 -7.54
CA SER A 327 -9.33 9.35 -7.84
C SER A 327 -10.24 10.27 -7.03
N LYS A 328 -9.63 11.16 -6.25
CA LYS A 328 -10.29 12.13 -5.37
C LYS A 328 -9.62 13.49 -5.49
N LEU A 329 -10.31 14.56 -5.07
CA LEU A 329 -9.64 15.82 -4.76
C LEU A 329 -8.66 15.61 -3.58
N ASN A 330 -7.67 16.49 -3.47
CA ASN A 330 -6.68 16.47 -2.39
C ASN A 330 -7.08 17.32 -1.17
N VAL A 331 -8.32 17.81 -1.14
CA VAL A 331 -8.88 18.64 -0.06
C VAL A 331 -10.27 18.12 0.30
N ALA A 332 -10.72 18.43 1.52
CA ALA A 332 -12.08 18.15 1.95
C ALA A 332 -13.10 18.72 0.97
N ALA A 333 -14.09 17.91 0.61
CA ALA A 333 -15.17 18.31 -0.27
C ALA A 333 -16.42 17.48 0.01
N GLU A 334 -17.57 18.00 -0.42
CA GLU A 334 -18.81 17.24 -0.54
C GLU A 334 -18.58 15.93 -1.28
N ALA A 335 -19.15 14.82 -0.81
CA ALA A 335 -18.95 13.50 -1.40
C ALA A 335 -19.30 13.46 -2.90
N GLY A 336 -20.31 14.23 -3.34
CA GLY A 336 -20.68 14.35 -4.76
C GLY A 336 -19.62 15.05 -5.63
N LYS A 337 -18.71 15.83 -5.04
CA LYS A 337 -17.63 16.57 -5.72
C LYS A 337 -16.25 15.94 -5.48
N LEU A 338 -16.06 15.25 -4.35
CA LEU A 338 -14.77 14.69 -3.95
C LEU A 338 -14.26 13.68 -4.96
N TYR A 339 -15.11 12.76 -5.43
CA TYR A 339 -14.71 11.64 -6.28
C TYR A 339 -14.66 12.04 -7.76
N THR A 340 -13.47 12.03 -8.35
CA THR A 340 -13.22 12.57 -9.70
C THR A 340 -13.07 11.50 -10.78
N GLY A 341 -13.00 10.22 -10.39
CA GLY A 341 -12.78 9.09 -11.31
C GLY A 341 -13.89 8.92 -12.35
N SER A 342 -13.51 8.57 -13.58
CA SER A 342 -14.43 8.44 -14.72
C SER A 342 -15.56 7.44 -14.49
N TYR A 343 -15.24 6.29 -13.89
CA TYR A 343 -16.25 5.27 -13.56
C TYR A 343 -17.27 5.76 -12.54
N HIS A 344 -16.83 6.44 -11.47
CA HIS A 344 -17.74 7.04 -10.49
C HIS A 344 -18.64 8.09 -11.14
N LYS A 345 -18.09 8.97 -11.97
CA LYS A 345 -18.88 9.97 -12.72
C LYS A 345 -19.94 9.32 -13.61
N ALA A 346 -19.61 8.20 -14.27
CA ALA A 346 -20.59 7.46 -15.07
C ALA A 346 -21.71 6.86 -14.21
N CYS A 347 -21.38 6.25 -13.06
CA CYS A 347 -22.38 5.75 -12.12
C CYS A 347 -23.25 6.87 -11.56
N ARG A 348 -22.63 8.00 -11.21
CA ARG A 348 -23.28 9.20 -10.69
C ARG A 348 -24.29 9.77 -11.69
N ALA A 349 -23.90 9.95 -12.94
CA ALA A 349 -24.78 10.46 -13.98
C ALA A 349 -25.98 9.52 -14.26
N ALA A 350 -25.78 8.21 -14.19
CA ALA A 350 -26.88 7.25 -14.31
C ALA A 350 -27.81 7.29 -13.07
N ALA A 351 -27.25 7.43 -11.87
CA ALA A 351 -28.03 7.53 -10.63
C ALA A 351 -28.88 8.80 -10.58
N GLU A 352 -28.33 9.94 -11.03
CA GLU A 352 -29.08 11.20 -11.17
C GLU A 352 -30.27 11.05 -12.09
N ALA A 353 -30.08 10.45 -13.26
CA ALA A 353 -31.18 10.22 -14.19
C ALA A 353 -32.26 9.30 -13.60
N LEU A 354 -31.87 8.24 -12.88
CA LEU A 354 -32.80 7.31 -12.23
C LEU A 354 -33.56 7.92 -11.03
N THR A 355 -33.08 9.04 -10.48
CA THR A 355 -33.69 9.73 -9.32
C THR A 355 -34.26 11.10 -9.67
N ALA A 356 -34.31 11.46 -10.96
CA ALA A 356 -34.76 12.78 -11.42
C ALA A 356 -36.22 13.09 -11.05
N ALA A 357 -37.09 12.07 -11.03
CA ALA A 357 -38.51 12.19 -10.66
C ALA A 357 -38.76 12.13 -9.14
N GLY A 358 -37.70 12.21 -8.33
CA GLY A 358 -37.72 11.94 -6.90
C GLY A 358 -36.94 10.67 -6.57
N GLY A 359 -36.29 10.67 -5.40
CA GLY A 359 -35.42 9.58 -4.96
C GLY A 359 -34.15 10.12 -4.31
N THR A 360 -33.29 9.20 -3.89
CA THR A 360 -32.06 9.53 -3.18
C THR A 360 -30.88 8.82 -3.80
N VAL A 361 -29.77 9.53 -3.94
CA VAL A 361 -28.51 8.90 -4.30
C VAL A 361 -27.54 8.92 -3.12
N LEU A 362 -27.01 7.75 -2.80
CA LEU A 362 -25.99 7.57 -1.77
C LEU A 362 -24.67 7.16 -2.40
N VAL A 363 -23.57 7.74 -1.91
CA VAL A 363 -22.24 7.21 -2.20
C VAL A 363 -21.89 6.17 -1.15
N LEU A 364 -21.50 4.97 -1.57
CA LEU A 364 -20.93 3.96 -0.68
C LEU A 364 -19.41 4.12 -0.67
N SER A 365 -18.92 4.70 0.42
CA SER A 365 -17.50 4.89 0.74
C SER A 365 -16.93 3.68 1.48
N ALA A 366 -15.75 3.22 1.07
CA ALA A 366 -15.01 2.19 1.80
C ALA A 366 -14.62 2.62 3.23
N ARG A 367 -14.38 3.91 3.49
CA ARG A 367 -14.01 4.41 4.82
C ARG A 367 -15.21 4.89 5.63
N TYR A 368 -16.13 5.61 4.99
CA TYR A 368 -17.19 6.33 5.69
C TYR A 368 -18.57 5.70 5.56
N GLY A 369 -18.73 4.61 4.78
CA GLY A 369 -20.02 3.97 4.56
C GLY A 369 -20.96 4.77 3.65
N PHE A 370 -22.24 4.88 4.00
CA PHE A 370 -23.22 5.63 3.21
C PHE A 370 -23.08 7.12 3.44
N LEU A 371 -22.86 7.86 2.35
CA LEU A 371 -22.74 9.31 2.34
C LEU A 371 -23.85 9.92 1.49
N LEU A 372 -24.45 10.99 2.03
CA LEU A 372 -25.19 11.95 1.22
C LEU A 372 -24.20 12.74 0.37
N LEU A 373 -24.69 13.31 -0.73
CA LEU A 373 -23.83 13.97 -1.71
C LEU A 373 -23.23 15.28 -1.20
N ASP A 374 -23.96 15.97 -0.34
CA ASP A 374 -23.59 17.22 0.31
C ASP A 374 -22.71 17.01 1.56
N GLN A 375 -22.51 15.77 1.98
CA GLN A 375 -21.68 15.47 3.14
C GLN A 375 -20.20 15.73 2.82
N VAL A 376 -19.60 16.70 3.52
CA VAL A 376 -18.17 17.03 3.38
C VAL A 376 -17.32 15.97 4.08
N ILE A 377 -16.36 15.42 3.34
CA ILE A 377 -15.42 14.41 3.85
C ILE A 377 -13.99 14.69 3.38
N GLU A 378 -13.01 14.28 4.19
CA GLU A 378 -11.59 14.33 3.86
C GLU A 378 -11.21 13.22 2.86
N PRO A 379 -10.25 13.47 1.94
CA PRO A 379 -9.72 12.44 1.06
C PRO A 379 -9.04 11.33 1.86
N TYR A 380 -9.08 10.12 1.32
CA TYR A 380 -8.55 8.92 1.98
C TYR A 380 -8.15 7.87 0.95
N GLU A 381 -7.27 6.96 1.34
CA GLU A 381 -6.86 5.82 0.52
C GLU A 381 -7.22 4.51 1.22
N LEU A 382 -8.37 3.95 0.82
CA LEU A 382 -8.90 2.69 1.33
C LEU A 382 -9.84 2.07 0.30
N ARG A 383 -9.71 0.77 0.00
CA ARG A 383 -10.61 0.06 -0.91
C ARG A 383 -11.65 -0.73 -0.12
N MET A 384 -12.80 -0.96 -0.74
CA MET A 384 -13.85 -1.78 -0.15
C MET A 384 -13.35 -3.22 0.02
N GLY A 385 -13.40 -3.75 1.24
CA GLY A 385 -12.87 -5.08 1.59
C GLY A 385 -11.45 -5.05 2.16
N ASP A 386 -10.74 -3.92 2.12
CA ASP A 386 -9.45 -3.79 2.81
C ASP A 386 -9.68 -3.76 4.35
N PRO A 387 -8.70 -4.18 5.16
CA PRO A 387 -8.77 -4.00 6.61
C PRO A 387 -9.01 -2.54 6.99
N GLY A 388 -9.99 -2.30 7.86
CA GLY A 388 -10.41 -0.95 8.24
C GLY A 388 -11.49 -0.34 7.33
N SER A 389 -11.91 -1.05 6.27
CA SER A 389 -13.10 -0.68 5.52
C SER A 389 -14.37 -0.88 6.35
N ILE A 390 -15.39 -0.10 6.02
CA ILE A 390 -16.70 -0.10 6.68
C ILE A 390 -17.26 -1.53 6.74
N THR A 391 -17.70 -1.94 7.92
CA THR A 391 -18.25 -3.28 8.13
C THR A 391 -19.74 -3.35 7.76
N ALA A 392 -20.24 -4.56 7.53
CA ALA A 392 -21.67 -4.79 7.30
C ALA A 392 -22.54 -4.27 8.47
N GLU A 393 -22.07 -4.43 9.70
CA GLU A 393 -22.76 -3.93 10.89
C GLU A 393 -22.82 -2.40 10.92
N GLN A 394 -21.69 -1.73 10.65
CA GLN A 394 -21.65 -0.27 10.57
C GLN A 394 -22.56 0.26 9.46
N LEU A 395 -22.62 -0.41 8.31
CA LEU A 395 -23.53 -0.06 7.22
C LEU A 395 -25.00 -0.19 7.63
N ARG A 396 -25.38 -1.23 8.38
CA ARG A 396 -26.76 -1.38 8.89
C ARG A 396 -27.11 -0.30 9.90
N ILE A 397 -26.20 0.03 10.82
CA ILE A 397 -26.39 1.13 11.77
C ILE A 397 -26.59 2.46 11.03
N GLN A 398 -25.77 2.75 10.02
CA GLN A 398 -25.95 3.95 9.19
C GLN A 398 -27.26 3.94 8.42
N ALA A 399 -27.63 2.81 7.82
CA ALA A 399 -28.89 2.69 7.10
C ALA A 399 -30.10 2.94 8.00
N ARG A 400 -30.07 2.47 9.26
CA ARG A 400 -31.08 2.82 10.27
C ARG A 400 -31.09 4.30 10.60
N ALA A 401 -29.93 4.88 10.86
CA ALA A 401 -29.80 6.30 11.19
C ALA A 401 -30.28 7.23 10.04
N LEU A 402 -30.12 6.78 8.80
CA LEU A 402 -30.61 7.45 7.59
C LEU A 402 -32.08 7.14 7.28
N GLY A 403 -32.72 6.23 8.02
CA GLY A 403 -34.10 5.80 7.78
C GLY A 403 -34.30 4.98 6.51
N VAL A 404 -33.24 4.36 5.99
CA VAL A 404 -33.25 3.66 4.68
C VAL A 404 -33.07 2.15 4.78
N GLU A 405 -32.83 1.60 5.97
CA GLU A 405 -32.64 0.14 6.13
C GLU A 405 -33.82 -0.67 5.56
N GLY A 406 -35.06 -0.19 5.76
CA GLY A 406 -36.28 -0.84 5.25
C GLY A 406 -36.64 -0.52 3.80
N ALA A 407 -35.76 0.17 3.05
CA ALA A 407 -36.07 0.60 1.69
C ALA A 407 -36.27 -0.58 0.74
N LYS A 408 -37.33 -0.54 -0.07
CA LYS A 408 -37.68 -1.64 -0.98
C LYS A 408 -37.08 -1.46 -2.37
N ASN A 409 -37.02 -0.22 -2.85
CA ASN A 409 -36.49 0.10 -4.17
C ASN A 409 -35.03 0.59 -4.09
N VAL A 410 -34.10 -0.37 -4.06
CA VAL A 410 -32.65 -0.08 -4.00
C VAL A 410 -31.93 -0.63 -5.23
N THR A 411 -31.23 0.26 -5.95
CA THR A 411 -30.37 -0.08 -7.09
C THR A 411 -28.91 0.25 -6.79
N VAL A 412 -28.01 -0.72 -6.94
CA VAL A 412 -26.56 -0.56 -6.71
C VAL A 412 -25.83 -0.53 -8.05
N LEU A 413 -25.31 0.64 -8.40
CA LEU A 413 -24.54 0.87 -9.63
C LEU A 413 -23.04 0.76 -9.34
N ALA A 414 -22.60 -0.43 -8.91
CA ALA A 414 -21.21 -0.66 -8.50
C ALA A 414 -20.67 -2.04 -8.91
N GLY A 415 -19.35 -2.20 -8.76
CA GLY A 415 -18.67 -3.49 -8.89
C GLY A 415 -18.93 -4.45 -7.71
N ALA A 416 -18.50 -5.70 -7.86
CA ALA A 416 -18.88 -6.82 -6.98
C ALA A 416 -18.66 -6.57 -5.47
N ALA A 417 -17.52 -6.00 -5.06
CA ALA A 417 -17.23 -5.76 -3.65
C ALA A 417 -18.22 -4.76 -3.00
N TYR A 418 -18.54 -3.68 -3.72
CA TYR A 418 -19.51 -2.68 -3.25
C TYR A 418 -20.94 -3.23 -3.28
N THR A 419 -21.29 -4.01 -4.31
CA THR A 419 -22.58 -4.71 -4.36
C THR A 419 -22.75 -5.65 -3.17
N ALA A 420 -21.73 -6.44 -2.84
CA ALA A 420 -21.77 -7.34 -1.69
C ALA A 420 -21.97 -6.58 -0.38
N ALA A 421 -21.25 -5.48 -0.18
CA ALA A 421 -21.41 -4.61 0.98
C ALA A 421 -22.83 -4.02 1.08
N ALA A 422 -23.37 -3.46 -0.01
CA ALA A 422 -24.72 -2.94 -0.04
C ALA A 422 -25.79 -4.02 0.22
N ARG A 423 -25.59 -5.23 -0.29
CA ARG A 423 -26.49 -6.38 -0.06
C ARG A 423 -26.47 -6.92 1.36
N SER A 424 -25.47 -6.55 2.17
CA SER A 424 -25.52 -6.84 3.61
C SER A 424 -26.61 -6.04 4.33
N VAL A 425 -27.03 -4.91 3.76
CA VAL A 425 -28.13 -4.07 4.25
C VAL A 425 -29.41 -4.38 3.49
N TRP A 426 -29.36 -4.34 2.16
CA TRP A 426 -30.50 -4.58 1.28
C TRP A 426 -30.29 -5.85 0.45
N SER A 427 -30.65 -7.00 1.02
CA SER A 427 -30.46 -8.31 0.38
C SER A 427 -31.10 -8.40 -1.02
N ALA A 428 -32.25 -7.74 -1.20
CA ALA A 428 -33.00 -7.70 -2.46
C ALA A 428 -32.53 -6.60 -3.45
N ALA A 429 -31.45 -5.86 -3.17
CA ALA A 429 -31.02 -4.77 -4.03
C ALA A 429 -30.64 -5.25 -5.45
N THR A 430 -31.15 -4.51 -6.44
CA THR A 430 -30.85 -4.74 -7.86
C THR A 430 -29.44 -4.24 -8.15
N ALA A 431 -28.62 -5.05 -8.83
CA ALA A 431 -27.22 -4.71 -9.08
C ALA A 431 -26.83 -4.97 -10.54
N PRO A 432 -27.27 -4.12 -11.49
CA PRO A 432 -27.23 -4.40 -12.92
C PRO A 432 -25.82 -4.45 -13.52
N LEU A 433 -24.80 -4.03 -12.76
CA LEU A 433 -23.39 -4.02 -13.19
C LEU A 433 -22.60 -5.24 -12.71
N THR A 434 -23.16 -6.03 -11.78
CA THR A 434 -22.44 -7.14 -11.14
C THR A 434 -22.16 -8.25 -12.14
N GLY A 435 -20.94 -8.80 -12.11
CA GLY A 435 -20.51 -9.87 -13.03
C GLY A 435 -20.13 -9.40 -14.44
N LEU A 436 -20.34 -8.12 -14.78
CA LEU A 436 -19.96 -7.57 -16.08
C LEU A 436 -18.51 -7.05 -16.05
N GLY A 437 -17.80 -7.19 -17.18
CA GLY A 437 -16.53 -6.48 -17.41
C GLY A 437 -16.73 -4.98 -17.57
N ILE A 438 -15.68 -4.18 -17.32
CA ILE A 438 -15.77 -2.71 -17.24
C ILE A 438 -16.42 -2.05 -18.46
N GLY A 439 -16.10 -2.49 -19.68
CA GLY A 439 -16.71 -1.95 -20.90
C GLY A 439 -18.22 -2.20 -20.98
N ARG A 440 -18.69 -3.38 -20.56
CA ARG A 440 -20.12 -3.70 -20.51
C ARG A 440 -20.84 -2.95 -19.40
N GLN A 441 -20.18 -2.72 -18.25
CA GLN A 441 -20.74 -1.88 -17.20
C GLN A 441 -20.97 -0.44 -17.69
N LEU A 442 -20.00 0.16 -18.40
CA LEU A 442 -20.15 1.49 -18.97
C LEU A 442 -21.29 1.56 -20.00
N GLN A 443 -21.41 0.54 -20.87
CA GLN A 443 -22.55 0.43 -21.80
C GLN A 443 -23.89 0.36 -21.06
N THR A 444 -23.98 -0.45 -20.00
CA THR A 444 -25.19 -0.55 -19.17
C THR A 444 -25.54 0.76 -18.49
N LEU A 445 -24.56 1.49 -17.95
CA LEU A 445 -24.76 2.80 -17.34
C LEU A 445 -25.32 3.82 -18.33
N VAL A 446 -24.78 3.87 -19.55
CA VAL A 446 -25.31 4.73 -20.62
C VAL A 446 -26.76 4.37 -20.94
N ARG A 447 -27.06 3.08 -21.10
CA ARG A 447 -28.43 2.60 -21.38
C ARG A 447 -29.42 2.97 -20.27
N LEU A 448 -29.04 2.80 -19.00
CA LEU A 448 -29.86 3.16 -17.85
C LEU A 448 -30.15 4.66 -17.85
N ARG A 449 -29.13 5.49 -18.08
CA ARG A 449 -29.28 6.94 -18.16
C ARG A 449 -30.23 7.36 -19.30
N THR A 450 -30.05 6.80 -20.49
CA THR A 450 -30.92 7.10 -21.64
C THR A 450 -32.36 6.65 -21.41
N LYS A 451 -32.56 5.44 -20.87
CA LYS A 451 -33.92 4.93 -20.57
C LYS A 451 -34.63 5.80 -19.53
N ALA A 452 -33.92 6.26 -18.51
CA ALA A 452 -34.47 7.13 -17.47
C ALA A 452 -34.89 8.49 -18.03
N ALA A 453 -34.10 9.07 -18.93
CA ALA A 453 -34.45 10.33 -19.62
C ALA A 453 -35.74 10.22 -20.43
N VAL A 454 -35.93 9.10 -21.15
CA VAL A 454 -37.16 8.83 -21.92
C VAL A 454 -38.38 8.64 -21.02
N SER A 455 -38.20 8.14 -19.79
CA SER A 455 -39.30 7.90 -18.85
C SER A 455 -39.69 9.15 -18.05
N SER A 456 -38.92 10.24 -18.18
CA SER A 456 -39.13 11.52 -17.48
C SER A 456 -39.72 12.60 -18.40
N THR A 457 -39.95 12.27 -19.68
CA THR A 457 -40.69 13.08 -20.67
C THR A 457 -42.10 12.55 -20.76
#